data_AF-A0AAN8F0N3-F1
#
_entry.id   AF-A0AAN8F0N3-F1
#
_cell.length_a   1.000
_cell.length_b   1.000
_cell.length_c   1.000
_cell.angle_alpha   90.00
_cell.angle_beta   90.00
_cell.angle_gamma   90.00
#
_symmetry.space_group_name_H-M   'P 1'
#
loop_
_entity.id
_entity.type
_entity.pdbx_description
1 polymer ?
#
loop_
_entity_poly.entity_id
_entity_poly.type
_entity_poly.pdbx_seq_one_letter_code
_entity_poly.pdbx_strand_id
1 'polypeptide(L)'
;MYRAAIVIQTSYRRYICEKRYNKLRCAVIAIQSHFRASRVRAYVQKLRYETSAITIQRYWRGYLARREGIAYRRNIVLVQCCVRRWLAKRRLRELKIESRSVVHLQKLNTGLGNKIIELQMKLDQMTSERNRLAASEENLRVEIAALEAERIEWKVSAARKEEELALEVERLETECDVKEAQKGELETRIHELTSRLDQSKLEASMEIAELTSQLSASASNATAFEDDLMKTRSALKAESERRAAMENELSAMRDQLLQNANLLASSHLSRSGSMRSDRERQLVHLMGPDGNSVSLNGNSSDLDEIAIILRQQQMINVLRVRAEQHQRENERLRNLVELSSLVDSTSLRSFESHKLQELETACSHFKLELERLVAEKADGGLENMNVKLTL
;
A
#
# COMPACT_ATOMS: atom_id res chain seq x y z
N MET A 1 -165.45 -62.59 -49.00
CA MET A 1 -164.39 -61.81 -49.67
C MET A 1 -163.87 -60.63 -48.84
N TYR A 2 -164.71 -59.70 -48.35
CA TYR A 2 -164.32 -58.45 -47.65
C TYR A 2 -163.11 -58.51 -46.70
N ARG A 3 -163.04 -59.50 -45.78
CA ARG A 3 -161.92 -59.67 -44.83
C ARG A 3 -160.54 -59.78 -45.52
N ALA A 4 -160.44 -60.48 -46.66
CA ALA A 4 -159.18 -60.64 -47.38
C ALA A 4 -158.71 -59.32 -48.02
N ALA A 5 -159.64 -58.53 -48.58
CA ALA A 5 -159.32 -57.20 -49.12
C ALA A 5 -158.77 -56.27 -48.03
N ILE A 6 -159.33 -56.30 -46.82
CA ILE A 6 -158.81 -55.53 -45.68
C ILE A 6 -157.37 -55.94 -45.34
N VAL A 7 -157.07 -57.25 -45.24
CA VAL A 7 -155.72 -57.74 -44.90
C VAL A 7 -154.69 -57.33 -45.96
N ILE A 8 -155.04 -57.36 -47.25
CA ILE A 8 -154.19 -56.87 -48.34
C ILE A 8 -153.97 -55.35 -48.22
N GLN A 9 -155.03 -54.59 -48.00
CA GLN A 9 -154.96 -53.12 -47.87
C GLN A 9 -154.17 -52.66 -46.65
N THR A 10 -154.31 -53.29 -45.48
CA THR A 10 -153.53 -52.94 -44.28
C THR A 10 -152.06 -53.29 -44.45
N SER A 11 -151.75 -54.46 -45.02
CA SER A 11 -150.38 -54.90 -45.33
C SER A 11 -149.70 -53.96 -46.33
N TYR A 12 -150.42 -53.55 -47.39
CA TYR A 12 -149.91 -52.61 -48.38
C TYR A 12 -149.68 -51.20 -47.81
N ARG A 13 -150.62 -50.69 -46.98
CA ARG A 13 -150.46 -49.42 -46.26
C ARG A 13 -149.25 -49.45 -45.33
N ARG A 14 -149.05 -50.55 -44.57
CA ARG A 14 -147.85 -50.78 -43.76
C ARG A 14 -146.59 -50.72 -44.62
N TYR A 15 -146.53 -51.47 -45.72
CA TYR A 15 -145.38 -51.50 -46.62
C TYR A 15 -145.00 -50.11 -47.15
N ILE A 16 -145.98 -49.28 -47.55
CA ILE A 16 -145.73 -47.89 -47.98
C ILE A 16 -145.11 -47.07 -46.85
N CYS A 17 -145.70 -47.11 -45.65
CA CYS A 17 -145.20 -46.36 -44.49
C CYS A 17 -143.80 -46.82 -44.08
N GLU A 18 -143.54 -48.13 -44.04
CA GLU A 18 -142.25 -48.73 -43.70
C GLU A 18 -141.17 -48.38 -44.74
N LYS A 19 -141.52 -48.39 -46.04
CA LYS A 19 -140.65 -47.96 -47.15
C LYS A 19 -140.33 -46.46 -47.10
N ARG A 20 -141.30 -45.61 -46.72
CA ARG A 20 -141.10 -44.16 -46.53
C ARG A 20 -140.24 -43.87 -45.30
N TYR A 21 -140.50 -44.54 -44.18
CA TYR A 21 -139.71 -44.43 -42.96
C TYR A 21 -138.26 -44.85 -43.18
N ASN A 22 -138.01 -46.01 -43.81
CA ASN A 22 -136.65 -46.48 -44.06
C ASN A 22 -135.88 -45.53 -45.00
N LYS A 23 -136.51 -44.98 -46.04
CA LYS A 23 -135.89 -43.91 -46.88
C LYS A 23 -135.48 -42.70 -46.04
N LEU A 24 -136.36 -42.19 -45.19
CA LEU A 24 -136.08 -41.04 -44.31
C LEU A 24 -134.96 -41.36 -43.30
N ARG A 25 -135.02 -42.53 -42.66
CA ARG A 25 -134.02 -43.00 -41.70
C ARG A 25 -132.63 -43.13 -42.33
N CYS A 26 -132.52 -43.69 -43.54
CA CYS A 26 -131.26 -43.76 -44.29
C CYS A 26 -130.72 -42.35 -44.61
N ALA A 27 -131.56 -41.43 -45.08
CA ALA A 27 -131.15 -40.05 -45.35
C ALA A 27 -130.66 -39.31 -44.09
N VAL A 28 -131.39 -39.44 -42.97
CA VAL A 28 -131.01 -38.84 -41.68
C VAL A 28 -129.68 -39.42 -41.17
N ILE A 29 -129.49 -40.74 -41.24
CA ILE A 29 -128.22 -41.38 -40.84
C ILE A 29 -127.06 -40.91 -41.73
N ALA A 30 -127.26 -40.77 -43.05
CA ALA A 30 -126.25 -40.26 -43.97
C ALA A 30 -125.86 -38.81 -43.66
N ILE A 31 -126.84 -37.92 -43.43
CA ILE A 31 -126.59 -36.53 -43.05
C ILE A 31 -125.85 -36.46 -41.70
N GLN A 32 -126.29 -37.22 -40.70
CA GLN A 32 -125.65 -37.26 -39.39
C GLN A 32 -124.21 -37.79 -39.45
N SER A 33 -123.93 -38.82 -40.26
CA SER A 33 -122.58 -39.35 -40.41
C SER A 33 -121.65 -38.35 -41.13
N HIS A 34 -122.13 -37.70 -42.21
CA HIS A 34 -121.38 -36.65 -42.90
C HIS A 34 -121.09 -35.46 -41.98
N PHE A 35 -122.07 -34.99 -41.19
CA PHE A 35 -121.89 -33.89 -40.25
C PHE A 35 -120.86 -34.24 -39.17
N ARG A 36 -120.99 -35.41 -38.52
CA ARG A 36 -120.03 -35.89 -37.50
C ARG A 36 -118.61 -35.99 -38.07
N ALA A 37 -118.46 -36.60 -39.25
CA ALA A 37 -117.17 -36.73 -39.92
C ALA A 37 -116.58 -35.37 -40.35
N SER A 38 -117.41 -34.43 -40.80
CA SER A 38 -116.97 -33.07 -41.15
C SER A 38 -116.44 -32.32 -39.92
N ARG A 39 -117.15 -32.39 -38.80
CA ARG A 39 -116.73 -31.76 -37.53
C ARG A 39 -115.38 -32.31 -37.03
N VAL A 40 -115.16 -33.63 -37.14
CA VAL A 40 -113.88 -34.26 -36.80
C VAL A 40 -112.76 -33.82 -37.76
N ARG A 41 -113.00 -33.79 -39.07
CA ARG A 41 -111.99 -33.32 -40.05
C ARG A 41 -111.59 -31.86 -39.81
N ALA A 42 -112.55 -30.98 -39.52
CA ALA A 42 -112.27 -29.58 -39.20
C ALA A 42 -111.41 -29.44 -37.94
N TYR A 43 -111.73 -30.19 -36.87
CA TYR A 43 -110.95 -30.20 -35.64
C TYR A 43 -109.51 -30.72 -35.86
N VAL A 44 -109.35 -31.84 -36.57
CA VAL A 44 -108.03 -32.40 -36.91
C VAL A 44 -107.22 -31.43 -37.76
N GLN A 45 -107.84 -30.76 -38.74
CA GLN A 45 -107.14 -29.79 -39.57
C GLN A 45 -106.67 -28.56 -38.78
N LYS A 46 -107.49 -28.06 -37.84
CA LYS A 46 -107.09 -27.02 -36.89
C LYS A 46 -105.86 -27.48 -36.07
N LEU A 47 -105.93 -28.66 -35.45
CA LEU A 47 -104.84 -29.20 -34.63
C LEU A 47 -103.53 -29.40 -35.43
N ARG A 48 -103.62 -29.78 -36.71
CA ARG A 48 -102.44 -29.86 -37.62
C ARG A 48 -101.81 -28.50 -37.86
N TYR A 49 -102.60 -27.44 -38.08
CA TYR A 49 -102.08 -26.08 -38.21
C TYR A 49 -101.45 -25.58 -36.91
N GLU A 50 -102.11 -25.78 -35.77
CA GLU A 50 -101.58 -25.39 -34.44
C GLU A 50 -100.27 -26.11 -34.12
N THR A 51 -100.20 -27.42 -34.33
CA THR A 51 -98.96 -28.22 -34.14
C THR A 51 -97.83 -27.75 -35.07
N SER A 52 -98.14 -27.39 -36.31
CA SER A 52 -97.16 -26.86 -37.27
C SER A 52 -96.66 -25.48 -36.86
N ALA A 53 -97.55 -24.59 -36.41
CA ALA A 53 -97.20 -23.26 -35.92
C ALA A 53 -96.33 -23.33 -34.65
N ILE A 54 -96.69 -24.18 -33.68
CA ILE A 54 -95.89 -24.44 -32.48
C ILE A 54 -94.50 -24.97 -32.86
N THR A 55 -94.41 -25.87 -33.85
CA THR A 55 -93.14 -26.41 -34.35
C THR A 55 -92.26 -25.32 -34.95
N ILE A 56 -92.81 -24.47 -35.83
CA ILE A 56 -92.09 -23.33 -36.43
C ILE A 56 -91.61 -22.36 -35.34
N GLN A 57 -92.50 -21.96 -34.42
CA GLN A 57 -92.15 -21.06 -33.31
C GLN A 57 -91.05 -21.64 -32.40
N ARG A 58 -91.08 -22.95 -32.12
CA ARG A 58 -90.05 -23.66 -31.34
C ARG A 58 -88.68 -23.55 -32.00
N TYR A 59 -88.60 -23.82 -33.31
CA TYR A 59 -87.34 -23.69 -34.05
C TYR A 59 -86.87 -22.24 -34.14
N TRP A 60 -87.79 -21.28 -34.32
CA TRP A 60 -87.47 -19.84 -34.36
C TRP A 60 -86.91 -19.32 -33.03
N ARG A 61 -87.58 -19.60 -31.90
CA ARG A 61 -87.08 -19.23 -30.55
C ARG A 61 -85.70 -19.84 -30.28
N GLY A 62 -85.51 -21.12 -30.64
CA GLY A 62 -84.21 -21.79 -30.53
C GLY A 62 -83.13 -21.24 -31.46
N TYR A 63 -83.50 -20.72 -32.64
CA TYR A 63 -82.56 -20.05 -33.55
C TYR A 63 -82.09 -18.70 -32.97
N LEU A 64 -83.01 -17.87 -32.46
CA LEU A 64 -82.67 -16.57 -31.86
C LEU A 64 -81.68 -16.73 -30.69
N ALA A 65 -82.01 -17.59 -29.72
CA ALA A 65 -81.16 -17.85 -28.56
C ALA A 65 -79.75 -18.37 -28.97
N ARG A 66 -79.66 -19.24 -29.99
CA ARG A 66 -78.36 -19.67 -30.53
C ARG A 66 -77.59 -18.53 -31.20
N ARG A 67 -78.26 -17.69 -31.99
CA ARG A 67 -77.65 -16.54 -32.68
C ARG A 67 -77.07 -15.54 -31.67
N GLU A 68 -77.83 -15.22 -30.63
CA GLU A 68 -77.40 -14.35 -29.53
C GLU A 68 -76.24 -14.96 -28.73
N GLY A 69 -76.33 -16.23 -28.34
CA GLY A 69 -75.24 -16.94 -27.64
C GLY A 69 -73.95 -17.03 -28.45
N ILE A 70 -74.03 -17.20 -29.77
CA ILE A 70 -72.87 -17.18 -30.68
C ILE A 70 -72.27 -15.77 -30.77
N ALA A 71 -73.08 -14.72 -30.91
CA ALA A 71 -72.61 -13.34 -30.95
C ALA A 71 -71.94 -12.92 -29.63
N TYR A 72 -72.56 -13.25 -28.49
CA TYR A 72 -72.02 -13.00 -27.17
C TYR A 72 -70.67 -13.72 -26.95
N ARG A 73 -70.59 -15.01 -27.30
CA ARG A 73 -69.32 -15.77 -27.25
C ARG A 73 -68.24 -15.19 -28.16
N ARG A 74 -68.59 -14.74 -29.37
CA ARG A 74 -67.65 -14.08 -30.30
C ARG A 74 -67.10 -12.78 -29.69
N ASN A 75 -67.95 -11.99 -29.04
CA ASN A 75 -67.53 -10.76 -28.37
C ASN A 75 -66.60 -11.04 -27.19
N ILE A 76 -66.89 -12.04 -26.35
CA ILE A 76 -66.00 -12.49 -25.27
C ILE A 76 -64.64 -12.92 -25.83
N VAL A 77 -64.61 -13.75 -26.88
CA VAL A 77 -63.36 -14.22 -27.49
C VAL A 77 -62.55 -13.03 -28.03
N LEU A 78 -63.19 -12.05 -28.68
CA LEU A 78 -62.53 -10.84 -29.15
C LEU A 78 -61.90 -10.04 -28.00
N VAL A 79 -62.63 -9.81 -26.89
CA VAL A 79 -62.10 -9.15 -25.68
C VAL A 79 -60.92 -9.92 -25.10
N GLN A 80 -61.03 -11.24 -24.94
CA GLN A 80 -59.92 -12.07 -24.45
C GLN A 80 -58.69 -12.01 -25.37
N CYS A 81 -58.87 -12.01 -26.69
CA CYS A 81 -57.77 -11.86 -27.64
C CYS A 81 -57.09 -10.49 -27.53
N CYS A 82 -57.85 -9.42 -27.32
CA CYS A 82 -57.31 -8.09 -27.05
C CYS A 82 -56.53 -8.03 -25.72
N VAL A 83 -57.05 -8.63 -24.64
CA VAL A 83 -56.37 -8.70 -23.33
C VAL A 83 -55.08 -9.53 -23.41
N ARG A 84 -55.12 -10.72 -24.02
CA ARG A 84 -53.91 -11.56 -24.23
C ARG A 84 -52.84 -10.81 -25.04
N ARG A 85 -53.24 -10.11 -26.10
CA ARG A 85 -52.35 -9.26 -26.92
C ARG A 85 -51.77 -8.09 -26.11
N TRP A 86 -52.56 -7.45 -25.26
CA TRP A 86 -52.11 -6.34 -24.40
C TRP A 86 -51.10 -6.81 -23.35
N LEU A 87 -51.37 -7.94 -22.68
CA LEU A 87 -50.45 -8.56 -21.71
C LEU A 87 -49.11 -8.91 -22.37
N ALA A 88 -49.11 -9.55 -23.54
CA ALA A 88 -47.89 -9.84 -24.30
C ALA A 88 -47.12 -8.55 -24.70
N LYS A 89 -47.83 -7.50 -25.15
CA LYS A 89 -47.24 -6.17 -25.42
C LYS A 89 -46.77 -5.43 -24.16
N ARG A 90 -47.26 -5.77 -22.97
CA ARG A 90 -46.74 -5.24 -21.69
C ARG A 90 -45.45 -5.98 -21.32
N ARG A 91 -45.47 -7.32 -21.31
CA ARG A 91 -44.29 -8.14 -20.98
C ARG A 91 -43.11 -7.88 -21.93
N LEU A 92 -43.35 -7.68 -23.21
CA LEU A 92 -42.30 -7.30 -24.16
C LEU A 92 -41.71 -5.90 -23.90
N ARG A 93 -42.48 -4.96 -23.32
CA ARG A 93 -41.94 -3.65 -22.91
C ARG A 93 -41.12 -3.76 -21.63
N GLU A 94 -41.59 -4.52 -20.65
CA GLU A 94 -40.86 -4.84 -19.41
C GLU A 94 -39.47 -5.42 -19.75
N LEU A 95 -39.43 -6.51 -20.52
CA LEU A 95 -38.18 -7.18 -20.95
C LEU A 95 -37.25 -6.28 -21.78
N LYS A 96 -37.80 -5.34 -22.57
CA LYS A 96 -36.99 -4.37 -23.33
C LYS A 96 -36.39 -3.27 -22.46
N ILE A 97 -37.02 -2.92 -21.34
CA ILE A 97 -36.45 -1.98 -20.36
C ILE A 97 -35.35 -2.68 -19.56
N GLU A 98 -35.63 -3.90 -19.09
CA GLU A 98 -34.67 -4.77 -18.40
C GLU A 98 -33.42 -5.01 -19.23
N SER A 99 -33.57 -5.46 -20.48
CA SER A 99 -32.46 -5.66 -21.43
C SER A 99 -31.64 -4.39 -21.68
N ARG A 100 -32.28 -3.21 -21.79
CA ARG A 100 -31.57 -1.92 -21.92
C ARG A 100 -30.76 -1.58 -20.66
N SER A 101 -31.31 -1.86 -19.48
CA SER A 101 -30.61 -1.69 -18.20
C SER A 101 -29.38 -2.61 -18.11
N VAL A 102 -29.54 -3.90 -18.44
CA VAL A 102 -28.44 -4.87 -18.50
C VAL A 102 -27.34 -4.42 -19.47
N VAL A 103 -27.67 -3.95 -20.67
CA VAL A 103 -26.69 -3.43 -21.63
C VAL A 103 -25.97 -2.17 -21.12
N HIS A 104 -26.65 -1.30 -20.35
CA HIS A 104 -26.02 -0.14 -19.73
C HIS A 104 -25.06 -0.55 -18.59
N LEU A 105 -25.49 -1.47 -17.72
CA LEU A 105 -24.66 -2.04 -16.65
C LEU A 105 -23.44 -2.81 -17.19
N GLN A 106 -23.61 -3.57 -18.28
CA GLN A 106 -22.50 -4.23 -18.98
C GLN A 106 -21.48 -3.20 -19.49
N LYS A 107 -21.94 -2.13 -20.15
CA LYS A 107 -21.05 -1.04 -20.61
C LYS A 107 -20.31 -0.38 -19.45
N LEU A 108 -21.01 -0.08 -18.35
CA LEU A 108 -20.41 0.49 -17.15
C LEU A 108 -19.35 -0.46 -16.56
N ASN A 109 -19.65 -1.74 -16.41
CA ASN A 109 -18.70 -2.74 -15.92
C ASN A 109 -17.48 -2.91 -16.85
N THR A 110 -17.64 -2.85 -18.17
CA THR A 110 -16.48 -2.85 -19.09
C THR A 110 -15.65 -1.57 -18.98
N GLY A 111 -16.29 -0.41 -18.75
CA GLY A 111 -15.58 0.85 -18.50
C GLY A 111 -14.82 0.85 -17.18
N LEU A 112 -15.42 0.32 -16.12
CA LEU A 112 -14.78 0.11 -14.82
C LEU A 112 -13.63 -0.89 -14.90
N GLY A 113 -13.82 -2.02 -15.61
CA GLY A 113 -12.75 -2.99 -15.88
C GLY A 113 -11.56 -2.37 -16.60
N ASN A 114 -11.81 -1.63 -17.68
CA ASN A 114 -10.75 -0.88 -18.39
C ASN A 114 -10.07 0.15 -17.48
N LYS A 115 -10.80 0.82 -16.59
CA LYS A 115 -10.21 1.78 -15.64
C LYS A 115 -9.42 1.12 -14.52
N ILE A 116 -9.83 -0.06 -14.07
CA ILE A 116 -9.07 -0.90 -13.13
C ILE A 116 -7.76 -1.33 -13.78
N ILE A 117 -7.77 -1.78 -15.04
CA ILE A 117 -6.57 -2.12 -15.81
C ILE A 117 -5.65 -0.89 -15.98
N GLU A 118 -6.19 0.28 -16.35
CA GLU A 118 -5.40 1.53 -16.47
C GLU A 118 -4.73 1.91 -15.14
N LEU A 119 -5.43 1.75 -14.02
CA LEU A 119 -4.91 2.05 -12.68
C LEU A 119 -3.89 1.00 -12.20
N GLN A 120 -4.08 -0.28 -12.55
CA GLN A 120 -3.11 -1.34 -12.29
C GLN A 120 -1.83 -1.12 -13.10
N MET A 121 -1.92 -0.88 -14.41
CA MET A 121 -0.74 -0.55 -15.24
C MET A 121 0.03 0.66 -14.71
N LYS A 122 -0.67 1.69 -14.20
CA LYS A 122 -0.02 2.84 -13.54
C LYS A 122 0.62 2.48 -12.21
N LEU A 123 -0.03 1.64 -11.39
CA LEU A 123 0.52 1.17 -10.12
C LEU A 123 1.76 0.29 -10.34
N ASP A 124 1.72 -0.61 -11.33
CA ASP A 124 2.83 -1.46 -11.74
C ASP A 124 3.99 -0.61 -12.27
N GLN A 125 3.70 0.40 -13.10
CA GLN A 125 4.71 1.35 -13.58
C GLN A 125 5.36 2.12 -12.41
N MET A 126 4.58 2.74 -11.53
CA MET A 126 5.08 3.44 -10.33
C MET A 126 5.86 2.49 -9.40
N THR A 127 5.47 1.22 -9.32
CA THR A 127 6.20 0.19 -8.55
C THR A 127 7.52 -0.18 -9.22
N SER A 128 7.56 -0.28 -10.54
CA SER A 128 8.80 -0.50 -11.30
C SER A 128 9.76 0.68 -11.19
N GLU A 129 9.26 1.92 -11.22
CA GLU A 129 10.04 3.14 -11.02
C GLU A 129 10.55 3.23 -9.58
N ARG A 130 9.70 2.95 -8.57
CA ARG A 130 10.12 2.82 -7.16
C ARG A 130 11.22 1.77 -7.00
N ASN A 131 11.08 0.59 -7.61
CA ASN A 131 12.08 -0.47 -7.50
C ASN A 131 13.39 -0.11 -8.21
N ARG A 132 13.32 0.59 -9.35
CA ARG A 132 14.51 1.12 -10.05
C ARG A 132 15.21 2.20 -9.22
N LEU A 133 14.45 3.09 -8.59
CA LEU A 133 14.99 4.10 -7.67
C LEU A 133 15.61 3.47 -6.42
N ALA A 134 14.95 2.48 -5.81
CA ALA A 134 15.50 1.75 -4.66
C ALA A 134 16.79 0.97 -5.02
N ALA A 135 16.85 0.35 -6.20
CA ALA A 135 18.09 -0.28 -6.69
C ALA A 135 19.19 0.76 -6.97
N SER A 136 18.84 1.95 -7.48
CA SER A 136 19.79 3.05 -7.65
C SER A 136 20.27 3.63 -6.31
N GLU A 137 19.39 3.71 -5.31
CA GLU A 137 19.72 4.17 -3.95
C GLU A 137 20.64 3.16 -3.26
N GLU A 138 20.38 1.86 -3.39
CA GLU A 138 21.24 0.82 -2.84
C GLU A 138 22.62 0.76 -3.53
N ASN A 139 22.67 0.90 -4.86
CA ASN A 139 23.94 1.04 -5.58
C ASN A 139 24.74 2.26 -5.08
N LEU A 140 24.09 3.42 -4.91
CA LEU A 140 24.73 4.63 -4.37
C LEU A 140 25.16 4.46 -2.91
N ARG A 141 24.42 3.71 -2.09
CA ARG A 141 24.84 3.37 -0.71
C ARG A 141 26.07 2.46 -0.70
N VAL A 142 26.15 1.48 -1.60
CA VAL A 142 27.33 0.62 -1.76
C VAL A 142 28.53 1.42 -2.26
N GLU A 143 28.33 2.34 -3.21
CA GLU A 143 29.38 3.25 -3.72
C GLU A 143 29.87 4.23 -2.64
N ILE A 144 28.96 4.82 -1.85
CA ILE A 144 29.31 5.63 -0.68
C ILE A 144 30.07 4.81 0.35
N ALA A 145 29.61 3.59 0.69
CA ALA A 145 30.29 2.73 1.65
C ALA A 145 31.69 2.30 1.18
N ALA A 146 31.89 2.07 -0.13
CA ALA A 146 33.20 1.82 -0.72
C ALA A 146 34.11 3.05 -0.63
N LEU A 147 33.62 4.24 -0.99
CA LEU A 147 34.37 5.50 -0.87
C LEU A 147 34.66 5.86 0.59
N GLU A 148 33.79 5.50 1.54
CA GLU A 148 34.06 5.64 2.97
C GLU A 148 35.10 4.63 3.47
N ALA A 149 35.10 3.40 2.97
CA ALA A 149 36.14 2.41 3.26
C ALA A 149 37.51 2.84 2.71
N GLU A 150 37.58 3.29 1.44
CA GLU A 150 38.79 3.88 0.86
C GLU A 150 39.27 5.09 1.67
N ARG A 151 38.36 6.00 2.05
CA ARG A 151 38.67 7.17 2.90
C ARG A 151 39.16 6.78 4.30
N ILE A 152 38.74 5.64 4.84
CA ILE A 152 39.29 5.08 6.09
C ILE A 152 40.67 4.49 5.84
N GLU A 153 40.88 3.74 4.76
CA GLU A 153 42.18 3.17 4.40
C GLU A 153 43.23 4.26 4.13
N TRP A 154 42.89 5.30 3.36
CA TRP A 154 43.73 6.48 3.16
C TRP A 154 44.07 7.20 4.47
N LYS A 155 43.13 7.30 5.41
CA LYS A 155 43.39 7.86 6.75
C LYS A 155 44.31 6.98 7.60
N VAL A 156 44.13 5.66 7.59
CA VAL A 156 44.99 4.72 8.31
C VAL A 156 46.40 4.69 7.69
N SER A 157 46.50 4.76 6.37
CA SER A 157 47.77 4.87 5.64
C SER A 157 48.49 6.19 5.95
N ALA A 158 47.75 7.31 5.97
CA ALA A 158 48.29 8.61 6.36
C ALA A 158 48.75 8.63 7.83
N ALA A 159 47.94 8.12 8.76
CA ALA A 159 48.30 8.04 10.18
C ALA A 159 49.54 7.14 10.42
N ARG A 160 49.66 6.01 9.72
CA ARG A 160 50.89 5.20 9.73
C ARG A 160 52.08 5.96 9.17
N LYS A 161 51.89 6.77 8.13
CA LYS A 161 52.97 7.60 7.57
C LYS A 161 53.40 8.72 8.51
N GLU A 162 52.46 9.28 9.26
CA GLU A 162 52.68 10.27 10.31
C GLU A 162 53.40 9.64 11.52
N GLU A 163 53.05 8.41 11.92
CA GLU A 163 53.72 7.62 12.96
C GLU A 163 55.14 7.18 12.54
N GLU A 164 55.33 6.70 11.31
CA GLU A 164 56.65 6.42 10.73
C GLU A 164 57.56 7.67 10.70
N LEU A 165 56.99 8.82 10.32
CA LEU A 165 57.74 10.09 10.29
C LEU A 165 58.02 10.63 11.70
N ALA A 166 57.11 10.45 12.66
CA ALA A 166 57.34 10.82 14.05
C ALA A 166 58.47 9.99 14.68
N LEU A 167 58.52 8.68 14.43
CA LEU A 167 59.60 7.80 14.89
C LEU A 167 60.94 8.15 14.22
N GLU A 168 60.95 8.54 12.94
CA GLU A 168 62.18 9.00 12.27
C GLU A 168 62.62 10.39 12.75
N VAL A 169 61.68 11.27 13.14
CA VAL A 169 62.00 12.55 13.82
C VAL A 169 62.60 12.29 15.19
N GLU A 170 62.01 11.43 16.03
CA GLU A 170 62.57 11.05 17.34
C GLU A 170 63.96 10.41 17.20
N ARG A 171 64.18 9.60 16.14
CA ARG A 171 65.48 9.04 15.79
C ARG A 171 66.50 10.11 15.36
N LEU A 172 66.07 11.15 14.66
CA LEU A 172 66.92 12.26 14.22
C LEU A 172 67.20 13.26 15.36
N GLU A 173 66.23 13.49 16.26
CA GLU A 173 66.40 14.30 17.47
C GLU A 173 67.40 13.63 18.42
N THR A 174 67.26 12.33 18.70
CA THR A 174 68.24 11.57 19.49
C THR A 174 69.61 11.46 18.81
N GLU A 175 69.68 11.42 17.47
CA GLU A 175 70.95 11.55 16.74
C GLU A 175 71.56 12.96 16.89
N CYS A 176 70.74 14.01 16.90
CA CYS A 176 71.19 15.40 17.13
C CYS A 176 71.66 15.61 18.58
N ASP A 177 70.97 15.11 19.59
CA ASP A 177 71.40 15.17 20.99
C ASP A 177 72.78 14.52 21.19
N VAL A 178 73.01 13.35 20.55
CA VAL A 178 74.31 12.68 20.54
C VAL A 178 75.38 13.52 19.82
N LYS A 179 75.01 14.28 18.78
CA LYS A 179 75.93 15.21 18.09
C LYS A 179 76.23 16.46 18.90
N GLU A 180 75.25 17.02 19.63
CA GLU A 180 75.47 18.14 20.53
C GLU A 180 76.32 17.74 21.75
N ALA A 181 76.11 16.55 22.30
CA ALA A 181 76.97 15.98 23.34
C ALA A 181 78.42 15.81 22.84
N GLN A 182 78.61 15.22 21.64
CA GLN A 182 79.94 15.11 21.00
C GLN A 182 80.59 16.48 20.75
N LYS A 183 79.80 17.49 20.39
CA LYS A 183 80.27 18.88 20.23
C LYS A 183 80.67 19.51 21.57
N GLY A 184 79.93 19.27 22.65
CA GLY A 184 80.26 19.73 24.01
C GLY A 184 81.53 19.10 24.58
N GLU A 185 81.78 17.81 24.32
CA GLU A 185 83.06 17.16 24.65
C GLU A 185 84.24 17.79 23.89
N LEU A 186 84.05 18.15 22.61
CA LEU A 186 85.08 18.83 21.82
C LEU A 186 85.32 20.28 22.29
N GLU A 187 84.27 21.03 22.63
CA GLU A 187 84.37 22.40 23.14
C GLU A 187 85.05 22.47 24.52
N THR A 188 84.70 21.56 25.43
CA THR A 188 85.40 21.44 26.73
C THR A 188 86.86 21.00 26.55
N ARG A 189 87.17 20.13 25.58
CA ARG A 189 88.55 19.76 25.26
C ARG A 189 89.37 20.91 24.66
N ILE A 190 88.76 21.77 23.85
CA ILE A 190 89.38 23.01 23.34
C ILE A 190 89.66 23.97 24.50
N HIS A 191 88.73 24.11 25.45
CA HIS A 191 88.92 24.94 26.64
C HIS A 191 90.09 24.45 27.52
N GLU A 192 90.19 23.14 27.75
CA GLU A 192 91.29 22.52 28.50
C GLU A 192 92.65 22.74 27.83
N LEU A 193 92.72 22.59 26.50
CA LEU A 193 93.95 22.85 25.73
C LEU A 193 94.36 24.33 25.73
N THR A 194 93.38 25.24 25.71
CA THR A 194 93.62 26.70 25.78
C THR A 194 94.21 27.09 27.13
N SER A 195 93.65 26.58 28.24
CA SER A 195 94.17 26.84 29.59
C SER A 195 95.61 26.36 29.78
N ARG A 196 95.97 25.20 29.21
CA ARG A 196 97.36 24.69 29.20
C ARG A 196 98.32 25.57 28.39
N LEU A 197 97.85 26.17 27.30
CA LEU A 197 98.66 27.07 26.47
C LEU A 197 98.98 28.38 27.20
N ASP A 198 98.03 28.95 27.93
CA ASP A 198 98.23 30.21 28.67
C ASP A 198 99.06 30.02 29.94
N GLN A 199 98.96 28.86 30.61
CA GLN A 199 99.87 28.43 31.67
C GLN A 199 101.34 28.47 31.19
N SER A 200 101.63 27.88 30.02
CA SER A 200 102.98 27.83 29.45
C SER A 200 103.52 29.20 29.02
N LYS A 201 102.66 30.13 28.56
CA LYS A 201 103.06 31.52 28.27
C LYS A 201 103.48 32.27 29.53
N LEU A 202 102.79 32.05 30.65
CA LEU A 202 103.08 32.72 31.92
C LEU A 202 104.46 32.30 32.45
N GLU A 203 104.77 31.01 32.43
CA GLU A 203 106.05 30.44 32.86
C GLU A 203 107.21 31.02 32.03
N ALA A 204 107.09 31.04 30.70
CA ALA A 204 108.10 31.65 29.81
C ALA A 204 108.29 33.17 30.03
N SER A 205 107.26 33.89 30.50
CA SER A 205 107.36 35.33 30.78
C SER A 205 108.20 35.65 32.02
N MET A 206 108.25 34.72 32.99
CA MET A 206 109.02 34.89 34.22
C MET A 206 110.53 34.64 33.97
N GLU A 207 110.87 33.65 33.15
CA GLU A 207 112.25 33.30 32.82
C GLU A 207 112.98 34.42 32.05
N ILE A 208 112.25 35.18 31.21
CA ILE A 208 112.76 36.37 30.51
C ILE A 208 113.11 37.52 31.48
N ALA A 209 112.34 37.69 32.56
CA ALA A 209 112.58 38.76 33.52
C ALA A 209 113.88 38.53 34.33
N GLU A 210 114.15 37.28 34.72
CA GLU A 210 115.32 36.95 35.53
C GLU A 210 116.65 37.08 34.75
N LEU A 211 116.67 36.68 33.48
CA LEU A 211 117.81 36.89 32.57
C LEU A 211 118.10 38.38 32.33
N THR A 212 117.05 39.22 32.26
CA THR A 212 117.19 40.67 32.06
C THR A 212 117.89 41.36 33.24
N SER A 213 117.64 40.89 34.48
CA SER A 213 118.26 41.44 35.69
C SER A 213 119.79 41.25 35.71
N GLN A 214 120.28 40.10 35.26
CA GLN A 214 121.71 39.75 35.29
C GLN A 214 122.56 40.54 34.28
N LEU A 215 121.96 41.04 33.19
CA LEU A 215 122.65 41.81 32.15
C LEU A 215 122.91 43.28 32.54
N SER A 216 122.14 43.81 33.49
CA SER A 216 122.23 45.21 33.91
C SER A 216 123.41 45.49 34.86
N ALA A 217 123.82 44.50 35.67
CA ALA A 217 124.89 44.64 36.65
C ALA A 217 126.31 44.72 36.03
N SER A 218 126.52 44.09 34.87
CA SER A 218 127.82 44.05 34.19
C SER A 218 128.12 45.31 33.36
N ALA A 219 127.08 46.04 32.93
CA ALA A 219 127.21 47.24 32.10
C ALA A 219 127.87 48.44 32.83
N SER A 220 127.71 48.54 34.16
CA SER A 220 128.15 49.72 34.95
C SER A 220 129.67 49.89 35.07
N ASN A 221 130.46 48.87 34.76
CA ASN A 221 131.91 48.88 34.99
C ASN A 221 132.75 49.13 33.73
N ALA A 222 132.13 49.21 32.55
CA ALA A 222 132.83 49.37 31.27
C ALA A 222 132.95 50.84 30.81
N THR A 223 131.99 51.70 31.14
CA THR A 223 131.89 53.07 30.59
C THR A 223 132.87 54.08 31.21
N ALA A 224 133.68 53.68 32.19
CA ALA A 224 134.64 54.56 32.86
C ALA A 224 136.06 54.57 32.24
N PHE A 225 136.32 53.75 31.21
CA PHE A 225 137.67 53.60 30.62
C PHE A 225 137.81 54.17 29.19
N GLU A 226 136.70 54.44 28.50
CA GLU A 226 136.71 54.82 27.07
C GLU A 226 136.98 56.33 26.85
N ASP A 227 136.51 57.19 27.77
CA ASP A 227 136.45 58.65 27.59
C ASP A 227 137.78 59.40 27.80
N ASP A 228 138.73 58.79 28.51
CA ASP A 228 140.11 59.32 28.68
C ASP A 228 141.05 58.88 27.54
N LEU A 229 140.69 57.85 26.78
CA LEU A 229 141.45 57.38 25.61
C LEU A 229 141.18 58.20 24.32
N MET A 230 140.12 59.00 24.30
CA MET A 230 139.79 59.89 23.17
C MET A 230 140.58 61.20 23.16
N LYS A 231 140.80 61.83 24.32
CA LYS A 231 141.40 63.18 24.40
C LYS A 231 142.91 63.20 24.13
N THR A 232 143.61 62.09 24.40
CA THR A 232 145.06 61.94 24.17
C THR A 232 145.40 61.63 22.70
N ARG A 233 144.48 61.01 21.95
CA ARG A 233 144.67 60.65 20.53
C ARG A 233 144.57 61.82 19.55
N SER A 234 143.86 62.89 19.88
CA SER A 234 143.65 64.03 18.96
C SER A 234 144.84 64.99 18.89
N ALA A 235 145.53 65.24 20.02
CA ALA A 235 146.69 66.12 20.07
C ALA A 235 147.95 65.51 19.42
N LEU A 236 148.19 64.20 19.59
CA LEU A 236 149.36 63.51 19.04
C LEU A 236 149.41 63.56 17.50
N LYS A 237 148.24 63.62 16.85
CA LYS A 237 148.10 63.73 15.40
C LYS A 237 148.69 65.05 14.84
N ALA A 238 148.72 66.11 15.65
CA ALA A 238 149.29 67.40 15.25
C ALA A 238 150.83 67.48 15.35
N GLU A 239 151.49 66.46 15.93
CA GLU A 239 152.95 66.30 15.93
C GLU A 239 153.43 65.25 14.90
N SER A 240 152.60 64.28 14.52
CA SER A 240 152.98 63.29 13.49
C SER A 240 153.30 63.92 12.13
N GLU A 241 152.66 65.04 11.79
CA GLU A 241 152.89 65.77 10.54
C GLU A 241 154.19 66.59 10.53
N ARG A 242 154.85 66.79 11.68
CA ARG A 242 156.19 67.43 11.77
C ARG A 242 157.34 66.44 11.84
N ARG A 243 157.13 65.26 12.44
CA ARG A 243 158.21 64.26 12.61
C ARG A 243 158.46 63.40 11.37
N ALA A 244 157.51 63.34 10.44
CA ALA A 244 157.71 62.79 9.10
C ALA A 244 158.83 63.46 8.29
N ALA A 245 159.35 64.62 8.72
CA ALA A 245 160.52 65.28 8.14
C ALA A 245 161.88 64.81 8.71
N MET A 246 161.89 64.01 9.79
CA MET A 246 163.11 63.58 10.52
C MET A 246 163.34 62.06 10.48
N GLU A 247 162.31 61.24 10.31
CA GLU A 247 162.46 59.77 10.25
C GLU A 247 163.16 59.24 8.98
N ASN A 248 163.59 60.14 8.07
CA ASN A 248 164.50 59.82 6.98
C ASN A 248 165.99 59.70 7.40
N GLU A 249 166.41 60.21 8.57
CA GLU A 249 167.85 60.26 8.92
C GLU A 249 168.37 59.09 9.77
N LEU A 250 167.55 58.45 10.61
CA LEU A 250 168.02 57.41 11.54
C LEU A 250 167.31 56.06 11.38
N SER A 251 167.57 55.45 10.22
CA SER A 251 167.51 54.00 10.03
C SER A 251 168.61 53.27 10.83
N ALA A 252 168.59 53.38 12.16
CA ALA A 252 169.59 52.79 13.06
C ALA A 252 168.94 52.30 14.37
N MET A 253 169.13 51.01 14.71
CA MET A 253 168.66 50.33 15.94
C MET A 253 167.13 50.37 16.14
N ARG A 254 166.31 49.40 15.72
CA ARG A 254 166.51 47.96 15.43
C ARG A 254 166.78 47.07 16.67
N ASP A 255 165.91 46.05 16.84
CA ASP A 255 166.04 44.74 17.55
C ASP A 255 165.92 44.60 19.12
N GLN A 256 164.87 43.86 19.61
CA GLN A 256 164.62 42.98 20.86
C GLN A 256 163.16 43.17 21.57
N LEU A 257 162.13 42.33 22.05
CA LEU A 257 161.53 40.89 22.13
C LEU A 257 159.96 40.67 22.61
N LEU A 258 159.36 39.50 23.12
CA LEU A 258 157.85 39.06 23.17
C LEU A 258 157.18 38.06 24.30
N GLN A 259 155.80 37.84 24.48
CA GLN A 259 154.90 36.61 24.98
C GLN A 259 153.55 36.73 25.91
N ASN A 260 152.43 35.88 25.82
CA ASN A 260 151.25 35.62 26.84
C ASN A 260 150.01 34.57 26.59
N ALA A 261 149.02 34.22 27.53
CA ALA A 261 147.80 33.23 27.41
C ALA A 261 146.60 33.07 28.54
N ASN A 262 145.37 32.39 28.36
CA ASN A 262 144.23 32.06 29.40
C ASN A 262 142.95 31.06 29.12
N LEU A 263 141.89 30.83 30.02
CA LEU A 263 140.72 29.74 30.09
C LEU A 263 139.34 30.08 30.91
N LEU A 264 138.13 29.40 31.23
CA LEU A 264 137.11 28.24 30.92
C LEU A 264 135.67 28.18 31.75
N ALA A 265 134.57 27.34 31.49
CA ALA A 265 133.15 27.20 32.20
C ALA A 265 132.18 25.91 31.83
N SER A 266 130.86 25.47 32.16
CA SER A 266 129.60 25.60 33.10
C SER A 266 128.37 24.49 32.95
N SER A 267 127.16 24.41 33.71
CA SER A 267 125.90 23.44 33.62
C SER A 267 124.60 23.69 34.60
N HIS A 268 123.35 23.08 34.88
CA HIS A 268 122.24 21.99 34.57
C HIS A 268 120.82 22.15 35.44
N LEU A 269 119.56 21.53 35.64
CA LEU A 269 118.48 20.36 35.44
C LEU A 269 116.93 20.77 35.86
N SER A 270 115.66 20.15 36.08
CA SER A 270 114.68 18.90 36.12
C SER A 270 113.10 19.27 36.47
N ARG A 271 111.87 18.60 36.74
CA ARG A 271 110.95 17.29 36.75
C ARG A 271 109.48 17.46 37.51
N SER A 272 108.25 16.75 37.67
CA SER A 272 107.12 15.77 37.15
C SER A 272 105.93 15.43 38.26
N GLY A 273 104.61 14.86 38.32
CA GLY A 273 103.28 14.31 37.66
C GLY A 273 102.32 13.37 38.62
N SER A 274 101.00 12.80 38.64
CA SER A 274 99.50 12.69 38.12
C SER A 274 98.54 11.60 38.93
N MET A 275 97.20 11.10 38.94
CA MET A 275 95.69 11.19 38.46
C MET A 275 94.54 10.16 39.11
N ARG A 276 93.12 10.16 38.90
CA ARG A 276 91.93 9.15 39.35
C ARG A 276 90.45 9.22 38.62
N SER A 277 89.15 8.65 38.76
CA SER A 277 88.02 7.94 39.64
C SER A 277 86.72 7.32 38.82
N ASP A 278 85.41 6.81 39.08
CA ASP A 278 84.30 6.15 40.02
C ASP A 278 82.90 5.67 39.25
N ARG A 279 81.59 5.14 39.52
CA ARG A 279 80.47 4.72 40.56
C ARG A 279 79.22 3.65 40.21
N GLU A 280 77.83 3.77 40.49
CA GLU A 280 76.62 2.72 40.61
C GLU A 280 75.04 3.14 40.26
N ARG A 281 73.73 2.57 40.35
CA ARG A 281 72.72 1.39 40.81
C ARG A 281 71.13 1.51 40.30
N GLN A 282 69.88 0.84 40.51
CA GLN A 282 69.06 -0.42 41.02
C GLN A 282 67.38 -0.47 40.81
N LEU A 283 66.46 -1.57 40.96
CA LEU A 283 64.88 -1.63 40.70
C LEU A 283 63.82 -2.83 41.23
N VAL A 284 62.40 -2.89 41.06
CA VAL A 284 61.26 -3.90 41.60
C VAL A 284 59.71 -4.05 41.00
N HIS A 285 58.74 -5.07 41.29
CA HIS A 285 57.19 -5.26 40.90
C HIS A 285 56.23 -6.56 41.37
N LEU A 286 54.78 -6.66 41.43
CA LEU A 286 53.76 -7.91 41.30
C LEU A 286 52.14 -8.01 41.65
N MET A 287 51.37 -9.16 41.38
CA MET A 287 49.80 -9.42 41.33
C MET A 287 49.13 -10.91 41.56
N GLY A 288 47.74 -11.19 41.63
CA GLY A 288 46.98 -12.58 41.65
C GLY A 288 45.35 -12.78 41.82
N PRO A 289 44.64 -14.01 41.68
CA PRO A 289 43.10 -14.30 41.59
C PRO A 289 42.38 -15.63 42.19
N ASP A 290 41.00 -15.91 42.12
CA ASP A 290 40.27 -17.29 42.09
C ASP A 290 38.66 -17.43 42.12
N GLY A 291 38.01 -18.60 41.75
CA GLY A 291 36.57 -19.04 42.11
C GLY A 291 35.61 -19.84 41.11
N ASN A 292 34.67 -20.76 41.54
CA ASN A 292 33.62 -21.54 40.72
C ASN A 292 32.51 -22.33 41.56
N SER A 293 31.48 -23.19 41.19
CA SER A 293 30.87 -23.91 39.99
C SER A 293 29.46 -24.66 40.26
N VAL A 294 28.81 -25.36 39.27
CA VAL A 294 27.78 -26.50 39.29
C VAL A 294 26.21 -26.30 39.08
N SER A 295 25.50 -27.35 38.53
CA SER A 295 24.11 -27.56 37.96
C SER A 295 22.88 -27.61 38.94
N LEU A 296 21.59 -27.93 38.63
CA LEU A 296 20.86 -28.75 37.59
C LEU A 296 19.31 -28.42 37.45
N ASN A 297 18.56 -29.16 36.61
CA ASN A 297 17.16 -28.96 36.09
C ASN A 297 15.94 -28.96 37.06
N GLY A 298 14.78 -28.44 36.58
CA GLY A 298 13.42 -28.78 37.05
C GLY A 298 12.27 -28.13 36.25
N ASN A 299 11.20 -28.87 35.90
CA ASN A 299 10.05 -28.40 35.08
C ASN A 299 8.76 -28.14 35.88
N SER A 300 7.82 -27.36 35.32
CA SER A 300 6.40 -27.31 35.71
C SER A 300 5.54 -26.86 34.52
N SER A 301 4.39 -27.50 34.27
CA SER A 301 3.59 -27.27 33.03
C SER A 301 2.06 -27.45 33.16
N ASP A 302 1.51 -27.59 34.37
CA ASP A 302 0.11 -28.06 34.55
C ASP A 302 -0.94 -26.94 34.72
N LEU A 303 -0.52 -25.67 34.75
CA LEU A 303 -1.41 -24.54 35.08
C LEU A 303 -2.12 -23.90 33.86
N ASP A 304 -1.49 -23.89 32.68
CA ASP A 304 -2.05 -23.20 31.51
C ASP A 304 -3.22 -23.95 30.84
N GLU A 305 -3.22 -25.29 30.86
CA GLU A 305 -4.29 -26.09 30.23
C GLU A 305 -5.66 -25.84 30.89
N ILE A 306 -5.68 -25.76 32.22
CA ILE A 306 -6.90 -25.46 33.01
C ILE A 306 -7.46 -24.08 32.62
N ALA A 307 -6.59 -23.10 32.39
CA ALA A 307 -6.96 -21.75 31.97
C ALA A 307 -7.49 -21.68 30.52
N ILE A 308 -7.28 -22.70 29.69
CA ILE A 308 -7.84 -22.80 28.33
C ILE A 308 -9.26 -23.40 28.38
N ILE A 309 -9.45 -24.48 29.13
CA ILE A 309 -10.74 -25.20 29.25
C ILE A 309 -11.86 -24.27 29.74
N LEU A 310 -11.60 -23.47 30.78
CA LEU A 310 -12.59 -22.53 31.33
C LEU A 310 -13.06 -21.47 30.33
N ARG A 311 -12.14 -20.95 29.49
CA ARG A 311 -12.48 -19.97 28.43
C ARG A 311 -13.34 -20.60 27.33
N GLN A 312 -13.09 -21.86 26.97
CA GLN A 312 -13.92 -22.59 26.00
C GLN A 312 -15.34 -22.81 26.55
N GLN A 313 -15.48 -23.24 27.80
CA GLN A 313 -16.79 -23.46 28.43
C GLN A 313 -17.64 -22.18 28.51
N GLN A 314 -17.03 -21.03 28.80
CA GLN A 314 -17.74 -19.76 28.83
C GLN A 314 -18.22 -19.31 27.43
N MET A 315 -17.42 -19.55 26.38
CA MET A 315 -17.82 -19.28 24.99
C MET A 315 -19.03 -20.12 24.57
N ILE A 316 -19.04 -21.42 24.91
CA ILE A 316 -20.15 -22.35 24.61
C ILE A 316 -21.47 -21.84 25.24
N ASN A 317 -21.42 -21.36 26.48
CA ASN A 317 -22.61 -20.85 27.17
C ASN A 317 -23.18 -19.58 26.50
N VAL A 318 -22.32 -18.65 26.07
CA VAL A 318 -22.74 -17.43 25.34
C VAL A 318 -23.37 -17.79 23.98
N LEU A 319 -22.82 -18.76 23.27
CA LEU A 319 -23.36 -19.23 22.00
C LEU A 319 -24.72 -19.93 22.17
N ARG A 320 -24.93 -20.72 23.23
CA ARG A 320 -26.23 -21.35 23.54
C ARG A 320 -27.31 -20.29 23.79
N VAL A 321 -27.05 -19.30 24.65
CA VAL A 321 -28.03 -18.23 24.96
C VAL A 321 -28.41 -17.45 23.69
N ARG A 322 -27.42 -17.14 22.83
CA ARG A 322 -27.68 -16.46 21.54
C ARG A 322 -28.52 -17.32 20.59
N ALA A 323 -28.28 -18.63 20.54
CA ALA A 323 -29.07 -19.55 19.72
C ALA A 323 -30.54 -19.61 20.16
N GLU A 324 -30.81 -19.71 21.47
CA GLU A 324 -32.19 -19.67 21.99
C GLU A 324 -32.89 -18.32 21.70
N GLN A 325 -32.16 -17.20 21.79
CA GLN A 325 -32.72 -15.89 21.49
C GLN A 325 -33.10 -15.77 20.00
N HIS A 326 -32.27 -16.29 19.09
CA HIS A 326 -32.63 -16.38 17.67
C HIS A 326 -33.82 -17.33 17.42
N GLN A 327 -33.95 -18.43 18.16
CA GLN A 327 -35.11 -19.31 18.03
C GLN A 327 -36.41 -18.60 18.45
N ARG A 328 -36.42 -17.93 19.61
CA ARG A 328 -37.58 -17.17 20.10
C ARG A 328 -38.02 -16.07 19.12
N GLU A 329 -37.07 -15.37 18.50
CA GLU A 329 -37.41 -14.36 17.48
C GLU A 329 -37.94 -14.99 16.18
N ASN A 330 -37.43 -16.16 15.76
CA ASN A 330 -37.97 -16.89 14.60
C ASN A 330 -39.41 -17.38 14.84
N GLU A 331 -39.73 -17.85 16.04
CA GLU A 331 -41.10 -18.24 16.42
C GLU A 331 -42.03 -17.02 16.44
N ARG A 332 -41.59 -15.89 17.01
CA ARG A 332 -42.29 -14.61 16.96
C ARG A 332 -42.56 -14.12 15.52
N LEU A 333 -41.56 -14.20 14.64
CA LEU A 333 -41.70 -13.80 13.24
C LEU A 333 -42.65 -14.72 12.45
N ARG A 334 -42.63 -16.04 12.70
CA ARG A 334 -43.59 -16.98 12.11
C ARG A 334 -45.03 -16.64 12.49
N ASN A 335 -45.28 -16.41 13.78
CA ASN A 335 -46.61 -16.05 14.27
C ASN A 335 -47.12 -14.73 13.65
N LEU A 336 -46.24 -13.74 13.43
CA LEU A 336 -46.60 -12.49 12.75
C LEU A 336 -46.93 -12.70 11.26
N VAL A 337 -46.19 -13.56 10.54
CA VAL A 337 -46.48 -13.90 9.14
C VAL A 337 -47.81 -14.67 9.02
N GLU A 338 -48.07 -15.61 9.94
CA GLU A 338 -49.31 -16.38 9.96
C GLU A 338 -50.52 -15.47 10.25
N LEU A 339 -50.43 -14.58 11.24
CA LEU A 339 -51.44 -13.56 11.51
C LEU A 339 -51.66 -12.61 10.33
N SER A 340 -50.59 -12.16 9.65
CA SER A 340 -50.73 -11.33 8.43
C SER A 340 -51.50 -12.08 7.34
N SER A 341 -51.17 -13.36 7.10
CA SER A 341 -51.85 -14.17 6.08
C SER A 341 -53.34 -14.38 6.39
N LEU A 342 -53.70 -14.49 7.68
CA LEU A 342 -55.10 -14.57 8.13
C LEU A 342 -55.84 -13.23 7.91
N VAL A 343 -55.21 -12.09 8.23
CA VAL A 343 -55.76 -10.75 7.98
C VAL A 343 -55.93 -10.49 6.49
N ASP A 344 -54.94 -10.78 5.66
CA ASP A 344 -55.04 -10.64 4.21
C ASP A 344 -56.15 -11.53 3.63
N SER A 345 -56.26 -12.79 4.08
CA SER A 345 -57.29 -13.72 3.60
C SER A 345 -58.72 -13.32 4.02
N THR A 346 -58.88 -12.66 5.17
CA THR A 346 -60.19 -12.18 5.65
C THR A 346 -60.58 -10.85 5.02
N SER A 347 -59.60 -9.97 4.76
CA SER A 347 -59.75 -8.74 3.98
C SER A 347 -60.14 -9.02 2.52
N LEU A 348 -59.51 -10.02 1.88
CA LEU A 348 -59.90 -10.48 0.54
C LEU A 348 -61.33 -11.01 0.51
N ARG A 349 -61.72 -11.86 1.47
CA ARG A 349 -63.09 -12.41 1.54
C ARG A 349 -64.15 -11.36 1.81
N SER A 350 -63.88 -10.34 2.63
CA SER A 350 -64.84 -9.26 2.88
C SER A 350 -64.99 -8.35 1.65
N PHE A 351 -63.89 -8.05 0.94
CA PHE A 351 -63.92 -7.34 -0.34
C PHE A 351 -64.67 -8.12 -1.42
N GLU A 352 -64.41 -9.42 -1.57
CA GLU A 352 -65.14 -10.30 -2.51
C GLU A 352 -66.63 -10.36 -2.18
N SER A 353 -66.99 -10.48 -0.90
CA SER A 353 -68.38 -10.47 -0.42
C SER A 353 -69.11 -9.16 -0.78
N HIS A 354 -68.52 -8.01 -0.48
CA HIS A 354 -69.08 -6.71 -0.87
C HIS A 354 -69.20 -6.56 -2.39
N LYS A 355 -68.20 -7.04 -3.16
CA LYS A 355 -68.25 -6.98 -4.63
C LYS A 355 -69.35 -7.87 -5.21
N LEU A 356 -69.64 -9.00 -4.57
CA LEU A 356 -70.74 -9.88 -4.94
C LEU A 356 -72.11 -9.22 -4.64
N GLN A 357 -72.25 -8.58 -3.48
CA GLN A 357 -73.45 -7.82 -3.10
C GLN A 357 -73.73 -6.63 -4.03
N GLU A 358 -72.70 -5.89 -4.46
CA GLU A 358 -72.83 -4.85 -5.50
C GLU A 358 -73.31 -5.41 -6.85
N LEU A 359 -72.86 -6.61 -7.23
CA LEU A 359 -73.27 -7.25 -8.48
C LEU A 359 -74.71 -7.78 -8.39
N GLU A 360 -75.14 -8.34 -7.26
CA GLU A 360 -76.52 -8.79 -7.04
C GLU A 360 -77.52 -7.63 -7.04
N THR A 361 -77.18 -6.51 -6.38
CA THR A 361 -78.01 -5.29 -6.38
C THR A 361 -78.09 -4.67 -7.77
N ALA A 362 -76.97 -4.58 -8.50
CA ALA A 362 -76.97 -4.12 -9.91
C ALA A 362 -77.80 -5.04 -10.84
N CYS A 363 -77.67 -6.37 -10.71
CA CYS A 363 -78.48 -7.32 -11.47
C CYS A 363 -79.98 -7.18 -11.13
N SER A 364 -80.31 -6.91 -9.87
CA SER A 364 -81.69 -6.68 -9.43
C SER A 364 -82.26 -5.39 -10.01
N HIS A 365 -81.47 -4.31 -10.08
CA HIS A 365 -81.86 -3.07 -10.75
C HIS A 365 -82.12 -3.29 -12.25
N PHE A 366 -81.18 -3.90 -12.98
CA PHE A 366 -81.36 -4.19 -14.41
C PHE A 366 -82.54 -5.12 -14.69
N LYS A 367 -82.84 -6.06 -13.78
CA LYS A 367 -84.05 -6.89 -13.88
C LYS A 367 -85.32 -6.04 -13.79
N LEU A 368 -85.45 -5.20 -12.75
CA LEU A 368 -86.61 -4.32 -12.57
C LEU A 368 -86.78 -3.34 -13.75
N GLU A 369 -85.68 -2.81 -14.27
CA GLU A 369 -85.68 -1.90 -15.42
C GLU A 369 -86.09 -2.61 -16.72
N LEU A 370 -85.67 -3.87 -16.93
CA LEU A 370 -86.16 -4.71 -18.02
C LEU A 370 -87.65 -5.06 -17.86
N GLU A 371 -88.12 -5.35 -16.65
CA GLU A 371 -89.53 -5.59 -16.36
C GLU A 371 -90.38 -4.33 -16.64
N ARG A 372 -89.87 -3.14 -16.29
CA ARG A 372 -90.49 -1.84 -16.62
C ARG A 372 -90.56 -1.60 -18.13
N LEU A 373 -89.47 -1.80 -18.86
CA LEU A 373 -89.42 -1.64 -20.32
C LEU A 373 -90.30 -2.66 -21.07
N VAL A 374 -90.51 -3.85 -20.51
CA VAL A 374 -91.46 -4.84 -21.03
C VAL A 374 -92.91 -4.39 -20.81
N ALA A 375 -93.23 -3.80 -19.66
CA ALA A 375 -94.55 -3.23 -19.38
C ALA A 375 -94.86 -2.02 -20.29
N GLU A 376 -93.97 -1.03 -20.36
CA GLU A 376 -94.09 0.14 -21.27
C GLU A 376 -94.35 -0.29 -22.72
N LYS A 377 -93.68 -1.35 -23.17
CA LYS A 377 -93.84 -1.90 -24.53
C LYS A 377 -95.13 -2.70 -24.72
N ALA A 378 -95.70 -3.27 -23.66
CA ALA A 378 -97.02 -3.89 -23.71
C ALA A 378 -98.11 -2.81 -23.85
N ASP A 379 -98.05 -1.76 -23.02
CA ASP A 379 -99.04 -0.69 -23.00
C ASP A 379 -98.98 0.17 -24.27
N GLY A 380 -97.79 0.62 -24.68
CA GLY A 380 -97.61 1.29 -25.98
C GLY A 380 -97.93 0.37 -27.18
N GLY A 381 -97.89 -0.95 -26.99
CA GLY A 381 -98.39 -1.93 -27.96
C GLY A 381 -99.91 -1.94 -28.08
N LEU A 382 -100.63 -1.77 -26.97
CA LEU A 382 -102.09 -1.65 -26.92
C LEU A 382 -102.57 -0.33 -27.52
N GLU A 383 -101.89 0.80 -27.22
CA GLU A 383 -102.17 2.10 -27.85
C GLU A 383 -102.06 2.02 -29.37
N ASN A 384 -100.97 1.42 -29.89
CA ASN A 384 -100.76 1.22 -31.33
C ASN A 384 -101.79 0.26 -31.99
N MET A 385 -102.50 -0.56 -31.22
CA MET A 385 -103.64 -1.34 -31.74
C MET A 385 -104.96 -0.56 -31.69
N ASN A 386 -105.21 0.26 -30.66
CA ASN A 386 -106.39 1.12 -30.59
C ASN A 386 -106.42 2.18 -31.70
N VAL A 387 -105.26 2.77 -32.05
CA VAL A 387 -105.12 3.69 -33.19
C VAL A 387 -105.39 3.00 -34.55
N LYS A 388 -105.28 1.66 -34.62
CA LYS A 388 -105.61 0.86 -35.81
C LYS A 388 -107.04 0.29 -35.83
N LEU A 389 -107.85 0.59 -34.80
CA LEU A 389 -109.25 0.20 -34.71
C LEU A 389 -110.21 1.40 -34.79
N THR A 390 -109.68 2.59 -35.11
CA THR A 390 -110.39 3.87 -35.15
C THR A 390 -110.25 4.60 -36.49
N LEU A 391 -109.82 3.88 -37.54
CA LEU A 391 -109.80 4.23 -38.96
C LEU A 391 -110.44 3.10 -39.79
#